data_AF-A0A562MP01-F1
#
_entry.id   AF-A0A562MP01-F1
#
_cell.length_a   1.000
_cell.length_b   1.000
_cell.length_c   1.000
_cell.angle_alpha   90.00
_cell.angle_beta   90.00
_cell.angle_gamma   90.00
#
_symmetry.space_group_name_H-M   'P 1'
#
loop_
_entity.id
_entity.type
_entity.pdbx_description
1 polymer ?
#
loop_
_entity_poly.entity_id
_entity_poly.type
_entity_poly.pdbx_seq_one_letter_code
_entity_poly.pdbx_strand_id
1 'polypeptide(L)'
;MKQKFYLPLLALSLTTIISCNKNNDTIDDPKNNQSVVIDNNASQLNARLDHQNAGLLPLSNLLASGKRAANGSTVTATQNPDFSLALVAQVAPPDYEGNKLRATHVAVSGNYAYVSYNTEGDRYLGGVDVIDISDINNPRLIVNAKLPNIDISSLAVDGNSLLLAGAADEGVLAKMTSPAVLIVLPLQNGLPTDAYRYTGLPSYVATDVTFNNESQYAVSGNAGAISKINKSSGAIEKSVTIADLLSVRTYQNQVYVLSGTQGIKVVSNNLDPVKTINVSQNPSSAKRTIDFYSSYLLASEGAQGLGIYNINTGALDKRISIPVSPDDSNMDPEDIVTNAVSTNDKRVFVANGGAGIAAYQFDTQNNFNYIGSASFNAIDNSSSNFVISRDNYVFVATGKGGLKILKLIDLKPTTPSCNGTYPAFTGSTQGDLNVNNEASYSDTKTFASNVNINRNFNWCGTLNINGNSVNINSGVFNMYGSIALKQNINVNSTMNLVGSGVIGGTFTVNGSGILSVTGSLSQGTVVSKSTSFINGKMVIDGEVVVYGNLTINGSGKVEFANSKSKLIVYGSLTNWGSVTNGTITQVK
;
A
#
# COMPACT_ATOMS: atom_id res chain seq x y z
N MET A 1 67.34 1.78 20.18
CA MET A 1 66.55 3.04 20.09
C MET A 1 65.18 2.71 19.49
N LYS A 2 64.12 3.23 20.10
CA LYS A 2 62.76 2.65 20.17
C LYS A 2 61.98 2.73 18.85
N GLN A 3 61.43 1.59 18.41
CA GLN A 3 60.36 1.50 17.40
C GLN A 3 59.04 1.99 18.02
N LYS A 4 58.34 2.91 17.35
CA LYS A 4 57.01 3.37 17.75
C LYS A 4 55.96 2.49 17.06
N PHE A 5 55.26 1.68 17.84
CA PHE A 5 53.98 1.06 17.47
C PHE A 5 52.91 2.15 17.38
N TYR A 6 52.25 2.27 16.23
CA TYR A 6 50.99 3.02 16.12
C TYR A 6 49.84 2.02 16.32
N LEU A 7 49.20 2.13 17.49
CA LEU A 7 47.96 1.46 17.84
C LEU A 7 46.81 2.23 17.18
N PRO A 8 45.99 1.65 16.28
CA PRO A 8 44.76 2.30 15.87
C PRO A 8 43.78 2.20 17.04
N LEU A 9 43.46 3.35 17.63
CA LEU A 9 42.43 3.49 18.65
C LEU A 9 41.08 3.19 17.97
N LEU A 10 40.60 1.95 18.11
CA LEU A 10 39.25 1.57 17.73
C LEU A 10 38.29 2.24 18.73
N ALA A 11 37.74 3.40 18.36
CA ALA A 11 36.66 4.03 19.10
C ALA A 11 35.41 3.16 18.92
N LEU A 12 35.23 2.23 19.86
CA LEU A 12 34.02 1.43 20.01
C LEU A 12 32.94 2.37 20.56
N SER A 13 32.18 3.04 19.69
CA SER A 13 30.95 3.73 20.08
C SER A 13 29.90 2.69 20.44
N LEU A 14 29.94 2.26 21.70
CA LEU A 14 28.88 1.50 22.34
C LEU A 14 27.66 2.44 22.47
N THR A 15 26.81 2.50 21.44
CA THR A 15 25.48 3.10 21.55
C THR A 15 24.58 2.14 22.33
N THR A 16 24.71 2.17 23.65
CA THR A 16 23.68 1.64 24.55
C THR A 16 22.44 2.51 24.40
N ILE A 17 21.44 2.01 23.68
CA ILE A 17 20.09 2.58 23.68
C ILE A 17 19.50 2.25 25.05
N ILE A 18 19.70 3.16 26.00
CA ILE A 18 18.93 3.17 27.24
C ILE A 18 17.48 3.40 26.80
N SER A 19 16.60 2.49 27.18
CA SER A 19 15.15 2.68 27.16
C SER A 19 14.81 3.95 27.93
N CYS A 20 14.69 5.09 27.24
CA CYS A 20 14.26 6.34 27.85
C CYS A 20 12.80 6.18 28.29
N ASN A 21 12.57 6.17 29.60
CA ASN A 21 11.28 6.50 30.18
C ASN A 21 10.91 7.90 29.67
N LYS A 22 9.79 8.02 28.94
CA LYS A 22 9.17 9.31 28.66
C LYS A 22 8.47 9.78 29.95
N ASN A 23 9.18 10.53 30.80
CA ASN A 23 8.58 11.24 31.93
C ASN A 23 8.74 12.74 31.68
N ASN A 24 7.67 13.52 31.81
CA ASN A 24 7.73 14.99 31.78
C ASN A 24 7.04 15.60 33.00
N ASP A 25 7.69 16.60 33.61
CA ASP A 25 7.36 17.27 34.88
C ASP A 25 6.49 18.53 34.71
N THR A 26 5.72 18.67 33.64
CA THR A 26 4.86 19.86 33.43
C THR A 26 3.45 19.45 32.97
N ILE A 27 2.58 19.17 33.93
CA ILE A 27 1.13 19.06 33.71
C ILE A 27 0.55 20.48 33.87
N ASP A 28 0.32 21.17 32.76
CA ASP A 28 -0.56 22.34 32.76
C ASP A 28 -2.02 21.86 32.90
N ASP A 29 -2.60 22.14 34.07
CA ASP A 29 -4.01 22.06 34.48
C ASP A 29 -4.85 20.79 34.11
N PRO A 30 -5.10 19.87 35.07
CA PRO A 30 -5.76 18.59 34.82
C PRO A 30 -7.30 18.62 34.79
N LYS A 31 -7.95 19.78 34.59
CA LYS A 31 -9.41 19.89 34.83
C LYS A 31 -10.36 20.12 33.64
N ASN A 32 -9.94 20.12 32.37
CA ASN A 32 -10.95 20.20 31.27
C ASN A 32 -10.59 19.66 29.87
N ASN A 33 -9.43 19.01 29.64
CA ASN A 33 -8.96 18.63 28.29
C ASN A 33 -8.92 17.11 28.02
N GLN A 34 -9.90 16.35 28.53
CA GLN A 34 -9.94 14.89 28.33
C GLN A 34 -10.73 14.43 27.09
N SER A 35 -11.23 15.34 26.25
CA SER A 35 -11.99 14.98 25.05
C SER A 35 -11.11 14.95 23.80
N VAL A 36 -11.51 14.13 22.82
CA VAL A 36 -10.92 14.15 21.49
C VAL A 36 -11.34 15.45 20.80
N VAL A 37 -10.38 16.13 20.17
CA VAL A 37 -10.66 17.33 19.37
C VAL A 37 -10.96 16.92 17.94
N ILE A 38 -12.22 17.08 17.52
CA ILE A 38 -12.66 16.74 16.16
C ILE A 38 -12.52 17.97 15.25
N ASP A 39 -11.63 17.87 14.26
CA ASP A 39 -11.56 18.80 13.13
C ASP A 39 -12.26 18.16 11.92
N ASN A 40 -13.24 18.85 11.37
CA ASN A 40 -13.98 18.45 10.17
C ASN A 40 -14.04 19.57 9.12
N ASN A 41 -13.12 20.55 9.20
CA ASN A 41 -13.04 21.61 8.22
C ASN A 41 -12.46 21.06 6.90
N ALA A 42 -13.35 20.65 6.00
CA ALA A 42 -12.98 20.03 4.73
C ALA A 42 -11.97 20.86 3.92
N SER A 43 -12.02 22.19 3.95
CA SER A 43 -11.07 23.02 3.20
C SER A 43 -9.65 22.92 3.76
N GLN A 44 -9.51 22.94 5.09
CA GLN A 44 -8.20 22.83 5.76
C GLN A 44 -7.65 21.41 5.66
N LEU A 45 -8.52 20.42 5.85
CA LEU A 45 -8.16 19.01 5.76
C LEU A 45 -7.71 18.63 4.36
N ASN A 46 -8.46 18.98 3.32
CA ASN A 46 -8.11 18.61 1.95
C ASN A 46 -6.91 19.41 1.40
N ALA A 47 -6.43 20.44 2.10
CA ALA A 47 -5.13 21.05 1.79
C ALA A 47 -3.93 20.11 2.10
N ARG A 48 -4.15 19.07 2.93
CA ARG A 48 -3.16 18.00 3.19
C ARG A 48 -3.22 16.88 2.17
N LEU A 49 -4.29 16.81 1.36
CA LEU A 49 -4.45 15.84 0.30
C LEU A 49 -3.69 16.34 -0.95
N ASP A 50 -2.84 15.51 -1.50
CA ASP A 50 -1.98 15.84 -2.64
C ASP A 50 -2.05 14.78 -3.75
N HIS A 51 -2.27 15.26 -4.97
CA HIS A 51 -2.37 14.47 -6.20
C HIS A 51 -1.19 14.71 -7.16
N GLN A 52 -0.22 15.56 -6.80
CA GLN A 52 0.87 15.97 -7.70
C GLN A 52 1.71 14.79 -8.19
N ASN A 53 1.91 13.78 -7.34
CA ASN A 53 2.69 12.58 -7.66
C ASN A 53 1.82 11.40 -8.13
N ALA A 54 0.53 11.60 -8.35
CA ALA A 54 -0.35 10.52 -8.82
C ALA A 54 0.16 9.94 -10.15
N GLY A 55 0.05 8.63 -10.30
CA GLY A 55 0.66 7.92 -11.43
C GLY A 55 0.80 6.42 -11.23
N LEU A 56 0.98 5.71 -12.34
CA LEU A 56 1.41 4.31 -12.32
C LEU A 56 2.71 4.20 -11.52
N LEU A 57 2.74 3.28 -10.57
CA LEU A 57 3.88 2.99 -9.71
C LEU A 57 4.66 1.82 -10.33
N PRO A 58 5.84 2.06 -10.94
CA PRO A 58 6.59 1.00 -11.59
C PRO A 58 7.07 -0.04 -10.55
N LEU A 59 6.71 -1.30 -10.76
CA LEU A 59 7.13 -2.40 -9.90
C LEU A 59 8.39 -3.05 -10.49
N SER A 60 9.51 -2.86 -9.78
CA SER A 60 10.82 -3.36 -10.17
C SER A 60 11.01 -4.82 -9.78
N ASN A 61 11.55 -5.60 -10.70
CA ASN A 61 11.79 -7.02 -10.50
C ASN A 61 13.14 -7.30 -9.80
N LEU A 62 13.34 -6.69 -8.62
CA LEU A 62 14.62 -6.71 -7.90
C LEU A 62 15.04 -8.09 -7.36
N LEU A 63 14.10 -9.03 -7.24
CA LEU A 63 14.37 -10.41 -6.79
C LEU A 63 14.44 -11.43 -7.95
N ALA A 64 14.31 -11.02 -9.22
CA ALA A 64 14.48 -11.94 -10.35
C ALA A 64 15.96 -12.30 -10.56
N SER A 65 16.26 -13.58 -10.31
CA SER A 65 17.44 -14.31 -10.79
C SER A 65 18.80 -13.60 -10.64
N GLY A 66 19.49 -13.87 -9.52
CA GLY A 66 20.96 -13.92 -9.48
C GLY A 66 21.71 -12.72 -8.87
N LYS A 67 21.05 -11.60 -8.59
CA LYS A 67 21.68 -10.48 -7.86
C LYS A 67 21.43 -10.60 -6.34
N ARG A 68 22.21 -11.51 -5.73
CA ARG A 68 22.53 -11.62 -4.28
C ARG A 68 21.45 -11.20 -3.27
N ALA A 69 20.49 -12.08 -3.00
CA ALA A 69 19.91 -12.12 -1.65
C ALA A 69 20.95 -12.79 -0.74
N ALA A 70 21.60 -12.03 0.13
CA ALA A 70 22.72 -12.53 0.92
C ALA A 70 22.34 -13.65 1.90
N ASN A 71 21.04 -13.89 2.20
CA ASN A 71 20.56 -14.94 3.11
C ASN A 71 19.06 -15.31 2.91
N GLY A 72 18.48 -15.15 1.72
CA GLY A 72 17.05 -15.37 1.45
C GLY A 72 16.75 -16.47 0.45
N SER A 73 15.58 -17.11 0.56
CA SER A 73 15.11 -18.09 -0.42
C SER A 73 14.81 -17.41 -1.77
N THR A 74 15.09 -18.10 -2.87
CA THR A 74 14.72 -17.62 -4.21
C THR A 74 13.19 -17.63 -4.38
N VAL A 75 12.65 -16.54 -4.89
CA VAL A 75 11.23 -16.41 -5.25
C VAL A 75 11.14 -16.25 -6.75
N THR A 76 10.23 -16.99 -7.38
CA THR A 76 9.98 -16.86 -8.81
C THR A 76 9.35 -15.50 -9.08
N ALA A 77 9.98 -14.71 -9.94
CA ALA A 77 9.40 -13.48 -10.40
C ALA A 77 8.32 -13.73 -11.45
N THR A 78 7.23 -12.97 -11.34
CA THR A 78 6.11 -13.04 -12.28
C THR A 78 6.43 -12.18 -13.48
N GLN A 79 6.67 -12.81 -14.63
CA GLN A 79 7.01 -12.09 -15.86
C GLN A 79 5.84 -11.25 -16.41
N ASN A 80 4.61 -11.67 -16.14
CA ASN A 80 3.37 -11.02 -16.59
C ASN A 80 2.43 -10.92 -15.39
N PRO A 81 2.54 -9.86 -14.57
CA PRO A 81 1.75 -9.76 -13.35
C PRO A 81 0.27 -9.53 -13.68
N ASP A 82 -0.61 -10.15 -12.87
CA ASP A 82 -2.07 -10.02 -13.01
C ASP A 82 -2.56 -8.62 -12.63
N PHE A 83 -1.72 -7.75 -12.07
CA PHE A 83 -2.10 -6.40 -11.67
C PHE A 83 -0.90 -5.44 -11.70
N SER A 84 -1.22 -4.15 -11.71
CA SER A 84 -0.29 -3.05 -11.46
C SER A 84 -0.79 -2.19 -10.29
N LEU A 85 0.04 -1.24 -9.85
CA LEU A 85 -0.32 -0.25 -8.84
C LEU A 85 -0.25 1.15 -9.43
N ALA A 86 -1.13 2.03 -8.97
CA ALA A 86 -1.02 3.46 -9.19
C ALA A 86 -1.18 4.21 -7.87
N LEU A 87 -0.33 5.20 -7.63
CA LEU A 87 -0.54 6.19 -6.58
C LEU A 87 -1.66 7.12 -7.03
N VAL A 88 -2.74 7.21 -6.25
CA VAL A 88 -3.88 8.11 -6.55
C VAL A 88 -3.84 9.38 -5.71
N ALA A 89 -3.38 9.29 -4.47
CA ALA A 89 -3.29 10.44 -3.58
C ALA A 89 -2.29 10.20 -2.45
N GLN A 90 -1.84 11.30 -1.87
CA GLN A 90 -1.05 11.35 -0.65
C GLN A 90 -1.80 12.19 0.38
N VAL A 91 -1.70 11.85 1.66
CA VAL A 91 -2.19 12.70 2.74
C VAL A 91 -1.00 13.02 3.64
N ALA A 92 -0.53 14.26 3.61
CA ALA A 92 0.52 14.73 4.50
C ALA A 92 0.08 14.57 5.96
N PRO A 93 0.96 14.21 6.92
CA PRO A 93 0.56 14.02 8.31
C PRO A 93 0.01 15.32 8.93
N PRO A 94 -0.85 15.24 9.96
CA PRO A 94 -1.35 16.41 10.64
C PRO A 94 -0.23 17.13 11.39
N ASP A 95 -0.33 18.46 11.44
CA ASP A 95 0.41 19.27 12.41
C ASP A 95 -0.49 19.48 13.63
N TYR A 96 0.06 19.19 14.81
CA TYR A 96 -0.62 19.45 16.07
C TYR A 96 0.33 20.07 17.08
N GLU A 97 0.01 21.30 17.51
CA GLU A 97 0.84 22.11 18.42
C GLU A 97 2.28 22.31 17.94
N GLY A 98 2.47 22.45 16.62
CA GLY A 98 3.78 22.62 15.99
C GLY A 98 4.55 21.31 15.81
N ASN A 99 3.96 20.17 16.15
CA ASN A 99 4.55 18.85 15.95
C ASN A 99 3.92 18.19 14.73
N LYS A 100 4.75 17.83 13.75
CA LYS A 100 4.33 16.96 12.65
C LYS A 100 4.24 15.53 13.16
N LEU A 101 3.03 14.97 13.18
CA LEU A 101 2.83 13.61 13.63
C LEU A 101 3.40 12.59 12.62
N ARG A 102 3.49 11.32 13.04
CA ARG A 102 3.95 10.20 12.20
C ARG A 102 2.82 9.21 11.99
N ALA A 103 2.56 8.84 10.74
CA ALA A 103 1.54 7.83 10.45
C ALA A 103 2.02 6.45 10.95
N THR A 104 1.17 5.74 11.71
CA THR A 104 1.54 4.49 12.38
C THR A 104 0.79 3.27 11.87
N HIS A 105 -0.51 3.37 11.55
CA HIS A 105 -1.35 2.23 11.16
C HIS A 105 -2.52 2.71 10.30
N VAL A 106 -3.11 1.79 9.53
CA VAL A 106 -4.34 2.05 8.76
C VAL A 106 -5.34 0.92 8.96
N ALA A 107 -6.60 1.23 9.22
CA ALA A 107 -7.71 0.29 9.11
C ALA A 107 -8.68 0.79 8.05
N VAL A 108 -9.39 -0.14 7.42
CA VAL A 108 -10.37 0.17 6.37
C VAL A 108 -11.68 -0.52 6.74
N SER A 109 -12.77 0.22 6.69
CA SER A 109 -14.12 -0.30 6.95
C SER A 109 -15.14 0.45 6.10
N GLY A 110 -15.88 -0.29 5.28
CA GLY A 110 -16.82 0.30 4.31
C GLY A 110 -16.13 1.32 3.41
N ASN A 111 -16.68 2.54 3.38
CA ASN A 111 -16.16 3.64 2.55
C ASN A 111 -15.08 4.48 3.24
N TYR A 112 -14.52 4.03 4.36
CA TYR A 112 -13.56 4.82 5.12
C TYR A 112 -12.24 4.12 5.36
N ALA A 113 -11.16 4.86 5.19
CA ALA A 113 -9.84 4.52 5.71
C ALA A 113 -9.52 5.39 6.92
N TYR A 114 -9.06 4.77 8.00
CA TYR A 114 -8.70 5.39 9.28
C TYR A 114 -7.20 5.30 9.45
N VAL A 115 -6.49 6.41 9.60
CA VAL A 115 -5.03 6.45 9.75
C VAL A 115 -4.67 6.94 11.14
N SER A 116 -3.95 6.14 11.91
CA SER A 116 -3.48 6.57 13.23
C SER A 116 -2.14 7.30 13.16
N TYR A 117 -1.93 8.18 14.13
CA TYR A 117 -0.71 8.95 14.26
C TYR A 117 -0.17 8.96 15.70
N ASN A 118 1.15 9.09 15.83
CA ASN A 118 1.85 9.37 17.09
C ASN A 118 2.89 10.49 16.92
N THR A 119 3.53 10.87 18.02
CA THR A 119 4.63 11.84 18.03
C THR A 119 5.97 11.18 18.32
N GLU A 120 7.00 11.67 17.64
CA GLU A 120 8.40 11.29 17.87
C GLU A 120 8.97 12.14 19.02
N GLY A 121 9.69 11.52 19.96
CA GLY A 121 10.22 12.19 21.16
C GLY A 121 9.32 12.07 22.39
N ASP A 122 9.54 12.92 23.39
CA ASP A 122 8.99 12.74 24.75
C ASP A 122 7.51 13.18 24.90
N ARG A 123 6.98 13.94 23.94
CA ARG A 123 5.58 14.39 23.97
C ARG A 123 4.66 13.29 23.46
N TYR A 124 3.50 13.17 24.10
CA TYR A 124 2.42 12.28 23.67
C TYR A 124 1.39 13.09 22.89
N LEU A 125 1.36 12.96 21.58
CA LEU A 125 0.33 13.60 20.75
C LEU A 125 -0.01 12.67 19.59
N GLY A 126 -1.27 12.26 19.53
CA GLY A 126 -1.75 11.34 18.53
C GLY A 126 -2.98 11.86 17.83
N GLY A 127 -3.46 11.06 16.90
CA GLY A 127 -4.64 11.41 16.14
C GLY A 127 -5.09 10.30 15.22
N VAL A 128 -6.27 10.52 14.64
CA VAL A 128 -6.82 9.68 13.58
C VAL A 128 -7.35 10.57 12.46
N ASP A 129 -6.84 10.36 11.25
CA ASP A 129 -7.52 10.85 10.05
C ASP A 129 -8.58 9.85 9.58
N VAL A 130 -9.70 10.36 9.09
CA VAL A 130 -10.71 9.58 8.37
C VAL A 130 -10.79 10.09 6.94
N ILE A 131 -10.48 9.20 6.00
CA ILE A 131 -10.52 9.45 4.57
C ILE A 131 -11.75 8.73 3.99
N ASP A 132 -12.62 9.48 3.32
CA ASP A 132 -13.65 8.93 2.45
C ASP A 132 -13.01 8.38 1.19
N ILE A 133 -13.20 7.07 0.96
CA ILE A 133 -12.66 6.30 -0.16
C ILE A 133 -13.79 5.71 -1.04
N SER A 134 -14.98 6.31 -0.98
CA SER A 134 -16.11 5.93 -1.84
C SER A 134 -15.82 6.14 -3.33
N ASP A 135 -14.96 7.11 -3.68
CA ASP A 135 -14.39 7.28 -5.03
C ASP A 135 -12.87 7.03 -5.02
N ILE A 136 -12.47 5.91 -5.66
CA ILE A 136 -11.07 5.47 -5.77
C ILE A 136 -10.16 6.40 -6.54
N ASN A 137 -10.73 7.27 -7.36
CA ASN A 137 -9.94 8.23 -8.10
C ASN A 137 -9.94 9.62 -7.45
N ASN A 138 -10.70 9.82 -6.37
CA ASN A 138 -10.81 11.11 -5.70
C ASN A 138 -11.13 10.95 -4.20
N PRO A 139 -10.22 10.35 -3.41
CA PRO A 139 -10.40 10.22 -1.97
C PRO A 139 -10.47 11.59 -1.30
N ARG A 140 -11.13 11.70 -0.14
CA ARG A 140 -11.30 12.99 0.57
C ARG A 140 -10.99 12.85 2.04
N LEU A 141 -10.12 13.71 2.58
CA LEU A 141 -9.91 13.79 4.03
C LEU A 141 -11.08 14.56 4.65
N ILE A 142 -11.85 13.89 5.52
CA ILE A 142 -13.11 14.42 6.04
C ILE A 142 -13.09 14.68 7.55
N VAL A 143 -12.22 13.99 8.30
CA VAL A 143 -12.05 14.20 9.74
C VAL A 143 -10.57 14.06 10.11
N ASN A 144 -10.11 14.91 11.02
CA ASN A 144 -8.93 14.70 11.84
C ASN A 144 -9.34 14.74 13.32
N ALA A 145 -9.35 13.59 13.98
CA ALA A 145 -9.59 13.46 15.40
C ALA A 145 -8.25 13.54 16.15
N LYS A 146 -8.01 14.59 16.92
CA LYS A 146 -6.75 14.79 17.67
C LYS A 146 -6.93 14.27 19.08
N LEU A 147 -5.94 13.51 19.56
CA LEU A 147 -5.93 12.95 20.91
C LEU A 147 -4.78 13.61 21.69
N PRO A 148 -5.06 14.66 22.49
CA PRO A 148 -4.08 15.30 23.34
C PRO A 148 -3.50 14.30 24.34
N ASN A 149 -2.18 14.33 24.55
CA ASN A 149 -1.48 13.51 25.55
C ASN A 149 -1.58 11.99 25.33
N ILE A 150 -1.94 11.52 24.13
CA ILE A 150 -2.07 10.09 23.81
C ILE A 150 -1.44 9.80 22.44
N ASP A 151 -0.38 9.01 22.39
CA ASP A 151 0.22 8.48 21.17
C ASP A 151 -0.53 7.23 20.68
N ILE A 152 -0.81 7.11 19.38
CA ILE A 152 -1.51 5.95 18.81
C ILE A 152 -0.58 5.10 17.95
N SER A 153 -0.43 3.83 18.33
CA SER A 153 0.46 2.87 17.67
C SER A 153 -0.26 1.98 16.65
N SER A 154 -1.55 1.68 16.90
CA SER A 154 -2.38 0.87 16.03
C SER A 154 -3.86 1.20 16.20
N LEU A 155 -4.66 0.81 15.21
CA LEU A 155 -6.11 0.94 15.30
C LEU A 155 -6.84 -0.22 14.60
N ALA A 156 -8.09 -0.45 15.00
CA ALA A 156 -9.00 -1.40 14.37
C ALA A 156 -10.45 -0.87 14.43
N VAL A 157 -11.28 -1.26 13.46
CA VAL A 157 -12.71 -0.86 13.42
C VAL A 157 -13.57 -2.07 13.75
N ASP A 158 -14.27 -2.00 14.89
CA ASP A 158 -15.14 -3.04 15.44
C ASP A 158 -16.59 -2.53 15.46
N GLY A 159 -17.32 -2.76 14.37
CA GLY A 159 -18.67 -2.21 14.18
C GLY A 159 -18.68 -0.68 14.31
N ASN A 160 -19.41 -0.16 15.30
CA ASN A 160 -19.50 1.28 15.59
C ASN A 160 -18.45 1.74 16.61
N SER A 161 -17.31 1.08 16.68
CA SER A 161 -16.23 1.43 17.60
C SER A 161 -14.88 1.43 16.87
N LEU A 162 -14.15 2.52 17.03
CA LEU A 162 -12.77 2.64 16.61
C LEU A 162 -11.87 2.39 17.82
N LEU A 163 -11.13 1.29 17.77
CA LEU A 163 -10.21 0.84 18.80
C LEU A 163 -8.83 1.42 18.50
N LEU A 164 -8.20 2.07 19.49
CA LEU A 164 -6.87 2.65 19.35
C LEU A 164 -5.96 2.12 20.45
N ALA A 165 -4.94 1.35 20.06
CA ALA A 165 -3.89 0.93 21.00
C ALA A 165 -2.73 1.92 20.94
N GLY A 166 -2.29 2.36 22.12
CA GLY A 166 -1.29 3.39 22.23
C GLY A 166 -0.74 3.57 23.64
N ALA A 167 -0.28 4.78 23.93
CA ALA A 167 0.24 5.17 25.22
C ALA A 167 -0.26 6.57 25.61
N ALA A 168 -0.68 6.74 26.85
CA ALA A 168 -1.08 8.02 27.41
C ALA A 168 -0.01 8.54 28.37
N ASP A 169 0.14 9.86 28.43
CA ASP A 169 1.04 10.51 29.38
C ASP A 169 0.61 10.23 30.84
N GLU A 170 1.58 10.21 31.74
CA GLU A 170 1.35 9.88 33.14
C GLU A 170 0.43 10.92 33.80
N GLY A 171 -0.56 10.45 34.57
CA GLY A 171 -1.50 11.31 35.28
C GLY A 171 -2.61 11.93 34.42
N VAL A 172 -2.58 11.80 33.09
CA VAL A 172 -3.65 12.33 32.20
C VAL A 172 -4.94 11.53 32.32
N LEU A 173 -4.83 10.20 32.35
CA LEU A 173 -5.96 9.29 32.49
C LEU A 173 -6.03 8.74 33.91
N ALA A 174 -7.19 8.92 34.54
CA ALA A 174 -7.40 8.49 35.92
C ALA A 174 -7.23 6.97 36.06
N LYS A 175 -6.67 6.53 37.20
CA LYS A 175 -6.58 5.11 37.58
C LYS A 175 -5.72 4.25 36.63
N MET A 176 -4.86 4.86 35.81
CA MET A 176 -3.82 4.12 35.08
C MET A 176 -2.58 3.94 35.95
N THR A 177 -2.03 2.73 35.94
CA THR A 177 -0.79 2.35 36.65
C THR A 177 0.43 2.30 35.73
N SER A 178 0.22 2.46 34.43
CA SER A 178 1.25 2.43 33.40
C SER A 178 0.74 3.13 32.12
N PRO A 179 1.62 3.64 31.24
CA PRO A 179 1.20 4.42 30.07
C PRO A 179 0.40 3.64 29.01
N ALA A 180 0.58 2.33 28.87
CA ALA A 180 -0.11 1.55 27.83
C ALA A 180 -1.65 1.61 28.00
N VAL A 181 -2.34 1.88 26.89
CA VAL A 181 -3.79 2.09 26.92
C VAL A 181 -4.46 1.59 25.64
N LEU A 182 -5.67 1.05 25.80
CA LEU A 182 -6.65 0.89 24.73
C LEU A 182 -7.71 1.99 24.86
N ILE A 183 -7.80 2.88 23.88
CA ILE A 183 -8.88 3.86 23.74
C ILE A 183 -9.95 3.28 22.81
N VAL A 184 -11.22 3.53 23.11
CA VAL A 184 -12.35 3.16 22.24
C VAL A 184 -13.22 4.39 21.98
N LEU A 185 -13.21 4.84 20.73
CA LEU A 185 -14.03 5.93 20.21
C LEU A 185 -15.31 5.36 19.59
N PRO A 186 -16.50 5.78 20.02
CA PRO A 186 -17.72 5.52 19.26
C PRO A 186 -17.64 6.12 17.86
N LEU A 187 -18.21 5.40 16.89
CA LEU A 187 -18.40 5.86 15.52
C LEU A 187 -19.88 6.16 15.28
N GLN A 188 -20.17 7.34 14.72
CA GLN A 188 -21.48 7.71 14.20
C GLN A 188 -21.38 7.82 12.68
N ASN A 189 -22.07 6.95 11.94
CA ASN A 189 -21.97 6.85 10.48
C ASN A 189 -20.52 6.69 9.99
N GLY A 190 -19.70 5.94 10.73
CA GLY A 190 -18.28 5.74 10.44
C GLY A 190 -17.35 6.87 10.90
N LEU A 191 -17.85 7.97 11.49
CA LEU A 191 -17.02 9.09 11.95
C LEU A 191 -16.82 9.06 13.47
N PRO A 192 -15.60 9.32 13.98
CA PRO A 192 -15.33 9.32 15.42
C PRO A 192 -16.03 10.48 16.13
N THR A 193 -16.49 10.21 17.35
CA THR A 193 -17.01 11.23 18.28
C THR A 193 -15.90 11.84 19.13
N ASP A 194 -16.23 12.89 19.88
CA ASP A 194 -15.33 13.56 20.84
C ASP A 194 -15.17 12.78 22.18
N ALA A 195 -16.11 11.89 22.50
CA ALA A 195 -16.06 11.03 23.66
C ALA A 195 -15.31 9.71 23.40
N TYR A 196 -14.63 9.19 24.42
CA TYR A 196 -14.07 7.84 24.42
C TYR A 196 -14.17 7.16 25.78
N ARG A 197 -14.00 5.83 25.77
CA ARG A 197 -13.66 5.04 26.96
C ARG A 197 -12.23 4.52 26.84
N TYR A 198 -11.62 4.16 27.96
CA TYR A 198 -10.27 3.59 27.95
C TYR A 198 -10.13 2.40 28.89
N THR A 199 -9.18 1.54 28.56
CA THR A 199 -8.73 0.41 29.38
C THR A 199 -7.22 0.51 29.53
N GLY A 200 -6.75 0.66 30.78
CA GLY A 200 -5.32 0.64 31.09
C GLY A 200 -4.73 -0.76 30.91
N LEU A 201 -3.53 -0.83 30.35
CA LEU A 201 -2.81 -2.06 30.07
C LEU A 201 -1.42 -1.99 30.73
N PRO A 202 -0.80 -3.14 31.08
CA PRO A 202 0.56 -3.14 31.61
C PRO A 202 1.56 -2.67 30.54
N SER A 203 2.74 -2.22 30.97
CA SER A 203 3.85 -1.74 30.12
C SER A 203 3.70 -0.31 29.59
N TYR A 204 4.66 0.12 28.78
CA TYR A 204 4.80 1.50 28.31
C TYR A 204 3.94 1.85 27.10
N VAL A 205 3.54 0.87 26.30
CA VAL A 205 2.72 1.10 25.10
C VAL A 205 1.93 -0.15 24.74
N ALA A 206 0.67 0.05 24.35
CA ALA A 206 -0.10 -0.97 23.66
C ALA A 206 0.27 -0.94 22.17
N THR A 207 0.78 -2.05 21.66
CA THR A 207 1.43 -2.11 20.33
C THR A 207 0.44 -2.47 19.23
N ASP A 208 -0.57 -3.29 19.52
CA ASP A 208 -1.56 -3.74 18.54
C ASP A 208 -2.91 -4.08 19.20
N VAL A 209 -3.97 -4.03 18.40
CA VAL A 209 -5.34 -4.38 18.81
C VAL A 209 -6.05 -5.16 17.72
N THR A 210 -6.85 -6.14 18.12
CA THR A 210 -7.74 -6.90 17.25
C THR A 210 -9.02 -7.27 18.00
N PHE A 211 -9.96 -7.92 17.32
CA PHE A 211 -11.22 -8.34 17.92
C PHE A 211 -11.78 -9.56 17.19
N ASN A 212 -12.69 -10.26 17.86
CA ASN A 212 -13.61 -11.19 17.22
C ASN A 212 -15.05 -10.79 17.57
N ASN A 213 -16.01 -11.69 17.32
CA ASN A 213 -17.41 -11.44 17.61
C ASN A 213 -17.69 -11.27 19.12
N GLU A 214 -16.87 -11.87 19.99
CA GLU A 214 -17.09 -11.96 21.43
C GLU A 214 -16.30 -10.91 22.22
N SER A 215 -15.05 -10.63 21.83
CA SER A 215 -14.10 -9.87 22.65
C SER A 215 -13.14 -9.05 21.82
N GLN A 216 -12.58 -8.03 22.47
CA GLN A 216 -11.43 -7.26 21.99
C GLN A 216 -10.16 -7.86 22.60
N TYR A 217 -9.07 -7.80 21.85
CA TYR A 217 -7.75 -8.28 22.27
C TYR A 217 -6.73 -7.17 22.05
N ALA A 218 -6.02 -6.79 23.10
CA ALA A 218 -4.94 -5.81 23.02
C ALA A 218 -3.65 -6.40 23.56
N VAL A 219 -2.54 -6.07 22.91
CA VAL A 219 -1.20 -6.47 23.33
C VAL A 219 -0.37 -5.25 23.69
N SER A 220 0.50 -5.39 24.68
CA SER A 220 1.47 -4.36 25.07
C SER A 220 2.89 -4.88 25.05
N GLY A 221 3.85 -3.97 24.86
CA GLY A 221 5.25 -4.27 24.52
C GLY A 221 6.08 -4.90 25.65
N ASN A 222 7.29 -4.38 25.87
CA ASN A 222 8.35 -4.89 26.78
C ASN A 222 7.88 -5.80 27.95
N ALA A 223 7.40 -5.23 29.07
CA ALA A 223 6.86 -5.99 30.20
C ALA A 223 5.33 -6.16 30.11
N GLY A 224 4.85 -6.48 28.91
CA GLY A 224 3.44 -6.43 28.55
C GLY A 224 2.69 -7.76 28.67
N ALA A 225 1.44 -7.71 28.18
CA ALA A 225 0.53 -8.84 28.24
C ALA A 225 -0.43 -8.82 27.04
N ILE A 226 -0.97 -9.99 26.72
CA ILE A 226 -2.18 -10.11 25.91
C ILE A 226 -3.38 -10.04 26.85
N SER A 227 -4.30 -9.10 26.59
CA SER A 227 -5.50 -8.90 27.39
C SER A 227 -6.76 -9.15 26.56
N LYS A 228 -7.66 -9.99 27.07
CA LYS A 228 -9.02 -10.20 26.57
C LYS A 228 -9.94 -9.21 27.26
N ILE A 229 -10.63 -8.40 26.48
CA ILE A 229 -11.39 -7.24 26.94
C ILE A 229 -12.84 -7.38 26.48
N ASN A 230 -13.76 -7.17 27.41
CA ASN A 230 -15.18 -7.16 27.13
C ASN A 230 -15.56 -5.96 26.24
N LYS A 231 -16.23 -6.20 25.12
CA LYS A 231 -16.55 -5.17 24.12
C LYS A 231 -17.44 -4.05 24.67
N SER A 232 -18.34 -4.39 25.59
CA SER A 232 -19.34 -3.47 26.13
C SER A 232 -18.80 -2.70 27.34
N SER A 233 -18.25 -3.40 28.33
CA SER A 233 -17.81 -2.77 29.58
C SER A 233 -16.38 -2.22 29.53
N GLY A 234 -15.56 -2.69 28.60
CA GLY A 234 -14.12 -2.38 28.57
C GLY A 234 -13.32 -3.05 29.70
N ALA A 235 -13.94 -3.95 30.48
CA ALA A 235 -13.26 -4.69 31.53
C ALA A 235 -12.33 -5.75 30.95
N ILE A 236 -11.15 -5.92 31.55
CA ILE A 236 -10.25 -7.04 31.26
C ILE A 236 -10.85 -8.31 31.88
N GLU A 237 -11.23 -9.27 31.05
CA GLU A 237 -11.77 -10.56 31.48
C GLU A 237 -10.64 -11.55 31.84
N LYS A 238 -9.53 -11.48 31.10
CA LYS A 238 -8.32 -12.28 31.33
C LYS A 238 -7.11 -11.59 30.74
N SER A 239 -5.96 -11.73 31.37
CA SER A 239 -4.67 -11.24 30.86
C SER A 239 -3.59 -12.29 31.07
N VAL A 240 -2.67 -12.41 30.11
CA VAL A 240 -1.53 -13.34 30.18
C VAL A 240 -0.26 -12.58 29.85
N THR A 241 0.69 -12.56 30.79
CA THR A 241 1.98 -11.89 30.63
C THR A 241 2.83 -12.60 29.59
N ILE A 242 3.21 -11.86 28.55
CA ILE A 242 4.16 -12.31 27.52
C ILE A 242 4.99 -11.08 27.20
N ALA A 243 6.31 -11.19 27.33
CA ALA A 243 7.19 -10.06 27.07
C ALA A 243 7.27 -9.70 25.58
N ASP A 244 7.50 -8.42 25.31
CA ASP A 244 7.84 -7.87 24.00
C ASP A 244 6.81 -8.20 22.91
N LEU A 245 5.53 -7.93 23.17
CA LEU A 245 4.47 -8.16 22.17
C LEU A 245 4.39 -7.02 21.16
N LEU A 246 4.21 -7.40 19.90
CA LEU A 246 4.28 -6.49 18.76
C LEU A 246 3.01 -6.46 17.93
N SER A 247 2.36 -7.62 17.76
CA SER A 247 1.14 -7.72 16.97
C SER A 247 0.21 -8.82 17.47
N VAL A 248 -1.09 -8.62 17.26
CA VAL A 248 -2.14 -9.58 17.57
C VAL A 248 -3.14 -9.69 16.42
N ARG A 249 -3.52 -10.92 16.07
CA ARG A 249 -4.57 -11.19 15.07
C ARG A 249 -5.42 -12.37 15.49
N THR A 250 -6.70 -12.32 15.14
CA THR A 250 -7.59 -13.48 15.23
C THR A 250 -7.65 -14.19 13.89
N TYR A 251 -7.51 -15.50 13.88
CA TYR A 251 -7.66 -16.32 12.67
C TYR A 251 -8.18 -17.72 13.03
N GLN A 252 -9.16 -18.23 12.29
CA GLN A 252 -9.75 -19.57 12.49
C GLN A 252 -10.05 -19.89 13.98
N ASN A 253 -10.73 -18.97 14.66
CA ASN A 253 -11.14 -19.12 16.07
C ASN A 253 -9.99 -19.26 17.09
N GLN A 254 -8.82 -18.71 16.75
CA GLN A 254 -7.65 -18.61 17.63
C GLN A 254 -7.09 -17.19 17.61
N VAL A 255 -6.30 -16.87 18.62
CA VAL A 255 -5.58 -15.60 18.73
C VAL A 255 -4.08 -15.88 18.56
N TYR A 256 -3.47 -15.19 17.61
CA TYR A 256 -2.05 -15.27 17.29
C TYR A 256 -1.37 -13.99 17.79
N VAL A 257 -0.35 -14.16 18.60
CA VAL A 257 0.35 -13.07 19.30
C VAL A 257 1.83 -13.13 18.93
N LEU A 258 2.30 -12.15 18.17
CA LEU A 258 3.71 -12.02 17.79
C LEU A 258 4.49 -11.35 18.94
N SER A 259 5.50 -12.06 19.45
CA SER A 259 6.50 -11.55 20.37
C SER A 259 7.86 -11.44 19.68
N GLY A 260 8.57 -10.33 19.89
CA GLY A 260 9.89 -10.11 19.31
C GLY A 260 10.98 -11.00 19.90
N THR A 261 10.76 -11.53 21.11
CA THR A 261 11.68 -12.42 21.83
C THR A 261 11.19 -13.85 21.97
N GLN A 262 9.89 -14.14 21.78
CA GLN A 262 9.33 -15.47 22.07
C GLN A 262 8.64 -16.17 20.89
N GLY A 263 8.76 -15.60 19.69
CA GLY A 263 8.10 -16.09 18.50
C GLY A 263 6.60 -15.75 18.49
N ILE A 264 5.79 -16.52 17.76
CA ILE A 264 4.34 -16.35 17.76
C ILE A 264 3.70 -17.32 18.74
N LYS A 265 3.01 -16.79 19.74
CA LYS A 265 2.17 -17.57 20.66
C LYS A 265 0.77 -17.70 20.08
N VAL A 266 0.30 -18.92 19.94
CA VAL A 266 -1.08 -19.23 19.53
C VAL A 266 -1.85 -19.61 20.79
N VAL A 267 -2.96 -18.92 21.02
CA VAL A 267 -3.83 -19.14 22.18
C VAL A 267 -5.29 -19.26 21.74
N SER A 268 -6.12 -19.86 22.60
CA SER A 268 -7.58 -19.91 22.41
C SER A 268 -8.20 -18.50 22.53
N ASN A 269 -9.48 -18.35 22.19
CA ASN A 269 -10.21 -17.10 22.46
C ASN A 269 -10.25 -16.73 23.96
N ASN A 270 -10.04 -17.71 24.85
CA ASN A 270 -9.91 -17.53 26.29
C ASN A 270 -8.45 -17.43 26.75
N LEU A 271 -7.51 -17.16 25.84
CA LEU A 271 -6.08 -17.00 26.12
C LEU A 271 -5.40 -18.24 26.73
N ASP A 272 -5.95 -19.43 26.49
CA ASP A 272 -5.28 -20.67 26.90
C ASP A 272 -4.22 -21.05 25.86
N PRO A 273 -2.99 -21.43 26.27
CA PRO A 273 -1.93 -21.79 25.32
C PRO A 273 -2.33 -22.95 24.41
N VAL A 274 -2.12 -22.79 23.10
CA VAL A 274 -2.32 -23.84 22.09
C VAL A 274 -0.97 -24.34 21.58
N LYS A 275 -0.14 -23.44 21.04
CA LYS A 275 1.21 -23.77 20.54
C LYS A 275 2.08 -22.53 20.38
N THR A 276 3.36 -22.73 20.09
CA THR A 276 4.28 -21.67 19.66
C THR A 276 4.77 -21.96 18.25
N ILE A 277 4.76 -20.94 17.39
CA ILE A 277 5.44 -20.96 16.10
C ILE A 277 6.75 -20.19 16.28
N ASN A 278 7.87 -20.86 16.03
CA ASN A 278 9.19 -20.25 16.15
C ASN A 278 9.43 -19.36 14.95
N VAL A 279 9.38 -18.05 15.16
CA VAL A 279 9.85 -17.06 14.18
C VAL A 279 11.21 -16.53 14.58
N SER A 280 11.93 -15.93 13.64
CA SER A 280 13.23 -15.35 13.95
C SER A 280 13.11 -14.30 15.05
N GLN A 281 13.83 -14.52 16.15
CA GLN A 281 13.94 -13.54 17.23
C GLN A 281 14.75 -12.37 16.72
N ASN A 282 14.15 -11.19 16.80
CA ASN A 282 14.75 -9.95 16.33
C ASN A 282 14.24 -8.87 17.28
N PRO A 283 14.85 -8.65 18.45
CA PRO A 283 14.35 -7.71 19.47
C PRO A 283 14.43 -6.24 19.02
N SER A 284 14.64 -5.98 17.73
CA SER A 284 14.46 -4.66 17.12
C SER A 284 13.10 -4.07 17.50
N SER A 285 13.11 -2.77 17.81
CA SER A 285 11.93 -1.94 18.08
C SER A 285 11.10 -1.65 16.83
N ALA A 286 11.52 -2.11 15.65
CA ALA A 286 10.75 -1.99 14.43
C ALA A 286 9.36 -2.62 14.60
N LYS A 287 8.34 -1.93 14.09
CA LYS A 287 6.99 -2.47 14.02
C LYS A 287 7.03 -3.79 13.28
N ARG A 288 6.26 -4.79 13.72
CA ARG A 288 6.12 -6.06 13.02
C ARG A 288 4.69 -6.56 13.14
N THR A 289 4.12 -7.04 12.05
CA THR A 289 2.77 -7.59 11.95
C THR A 289 2.78 -9.02 11.44
N ILE A 290 1.64 -9.67 11.61
CA ILE A 290 1.34 -10.96 11.00
C ILE A 290 0.04 -10.86 10.19
N ASP A 291 -0.08 -11.69 9.16
CA ASP A 291 -1.34 -11.88 8.42
C ASP A 291 -1.41 -13.30 7.83
N PHE A 292 -2.54 -13.67 7.24
CA PHE A 292 -2.86 -15.06 6.90
C PHE A 292 -3.37 -15.23 5.48
N TYR A 293 -2.95 -16.31 4.82
CA TYR A 293 -3.56 -16.77 3.58
C TYR A 293 -3.72 -18.28 3.61
N SER A 294 -4.96 -18.78 3.56
CA SER A 294 -5.25 -20.21 3.60
C SER A 294 -4.56 -20.90 4.79
N SER A 295 -3.65 -21.85 4.55
CA SER A 295 -2.87 -22.54 5.58
C SER A 295 -1.53 -21.85 5.94
N TYR A 296 -1.29 -20.62 5.49
CA TYR A 296 -0.06 -19.89 5.69
C TYR A 296 -0.21 -18.69 6.63
N LEU A 297 0.74 -18.57 7.55
CA LEU A 297 0.98 -17.37 8.34
C LEU A 297 2.16 -16.64 7.73
N LEU A 298 1.98 -15.36 7.47
CA LEU A 298 3.02 -14.46 7.02
C LEU A 298 3.43 -13.54 8.17
N ALA A 299 4.72 -13.40 8.41
CA ALA A 299 5.26 -12.57 9.49
C ALA A 299 6.32 -11.63 8.94
N SER A 300 6.19 -10.34 9.23
CA SER A 300 7.27 -9.38 9.01
C SER A 300 8.36 -9.59 10.07
N GLU A 301 9.61 -9.83 9.65
CA GLU A 301 10.71 -10.20 10.55
C GLU A 301 11.80 -9.10 10.65
N GLY A 302 11.41 -7.84 10.43
CA GLY A 302 12.32 -6.69 10.48
C GLY A 302 13.41 -6.82 9.41
N ALA A 303 14.67 -6.68 9.81
CA ALA A 303 15.84 -6.80 8.91
C ALA A 303 15.97 -8.17 8.20
N GLN A 304 15.27 -9.20 8.66
CA GLN A 304 15.30 -10.53 8.02
C GLN A 304 14.31 -10.69 6.86
N GLY A 305 13.44 -9.70 6.64
CA GLY A 305 12.46 -9.74 5.55
C GLY A 305 11.12 -10.35 5.96
N LEU A 306 10.52 -11.12 5.04
CA LEU A 306 9.20 -11.76 5.20
C LEU A 306 9.36 -13.27 5.46
N GLY A 307 8.87 -13.74 6.61
CA GLY A 307 8.74 -15.16 6.92
C GLY A 307 7.36 -15.71 6.54
N ILE A 308 7.32 -16.91 5.97
CA ILE A 308 6.11 -17.65 5.60
C ILE A 308 6.12 -19.00 6.30
N TYR A 309 5.08 -19.29 7.06
CA TYR A 309 4.99 -20.43 7.96
C TYR A 309 3.74 -21.24 7.68
N ASN A 310 3.84 -22.56 7.76
CA ASN A 310 2.64 -23.40 7.76
C ASN A 310 1.92 -23.26 9.11
N ILE A 311 0.66 -22.84 9.10
CA ILE A 311 -0.12 -22.60 10.31
C ILE A 311 -0.24 -23.87 11.15
N ASN A 312 -0.42 -25.03 10.53
CA ASN A 312 -0.69 -26.29 11.23
C ASN A 312 0.55 -26.81 11.95
N THR A 313 1.68 -26.93 11.24
CA THR A 313 2.92 -27.50 11.77
C THR A 313 3.79 -26.48 12.50
N GLY A 314 3.62 -25.18 12.21
CA GLY A 314 4.51 -24.11 12.68
C GLY A 314 5.88 -24.10 12.00
N ALA A 315 6.09 -24.92 10.97
CA ALA A 315 7.35 -24.95 10.23
C ALA A 315 7.48 -23.71 9.32
N LEU A 316 8.70 -23.17 9.23
CA LEU A 316 9.07 -22.19 8.22
C LEU A 316 9.01 -22.86 6.84
N ASP A 317 8.17 -22.34 5.95
CA ASP A 317 8.13 -22.73 4.55
C ASP A 317 9.19 -21.93 3.75
N LYS A 318 9.18 -20.60 3.92
CA LYS A 318 10.05 -19.72 3.16
C LYS A 318 10.39 -18.44 3.90
N ARG A 319 11.59 -17.91 3.65
CA ARG A 319 11.99 -16.57 4.07
C ARG A 319 12.45 -15.74 2.88
N ILE A 320 11.84 -14.59 2.68
CA ILE A 320 12.11 -13.69 1.56
C ILE A 320 12.88 -12.48 2.07
N SER A 321 14.05 -12.22 1.50
CA SER A 321 14.82 -11.00 1.80
C SER A 321 14.10 -9.74 1.29
N ILE A 322 14.41 -8.61 1.91
CA ILE A 322 13.91 -7.29 1.51
C ILE A 322 14.43 -6.96 0.09
N PRO A 323 13.56 -6.65 -0.89
CA PRO A 323 14.00 -6.13 -2.18
C PRO A 323 14.49 -4.68 -2.01
N VAL A 324 15.78 -4.44 -2.25
CA VAL A 324 16.40 -3.10 -2.12
C VAL A 324 16.86 -2.63 -3.50
N SER A 325 16.45 -1.44 -3.92
CA SER A 325 16.91 -0.87 -5.20
C SER A 325 18.38 -0.44 -5.08
N PRO A 326 19.20 -0.54 -6.14
CA PRO A 326 20.50 0.12 -6.16
C PRO A 326 20.42 1.62 -5.89
N ASP A 327 19.32 2.26 -6.29
CA ASP A 327 19.07 3.69 -6.05
C ASP A 327 18.83 4.01 -4.55
N ASP A 328 18.55 2.98 -3.75
CA ASP A 328 18.35 3.06 -2.31
C ASP A 328 19.64 2.77 -1.52
N SER A 329 20.81 2.67 -2.19
CA SER A 329 22.08 2.26 -1.57
C SER A 329 22.61 3.20 -0.48
N ASN A 330 22.11 4.44 -0.43
CA ASN A 330 22.50 5.45 0.55
C ASN A 330 21.55 5.49 1.76
N MET A 331 20.55 4.62 1.82
CA MET A 331 19.68 4.50 2.98
C MET A 331 20.45 3.99 4.18
N ASP A 332 20.05 4.46 5.36
CA ASP A 332 20.50 3.86 6.60
C ASP A 332 20.08 2.38 6.59
N PRO A 333 21.03 1.43 6.74
CA PRO A 333 20.68 0.01 6.84
C PRO A 333 19.66 -0.28 7.94
N GLU A 334 19.59 0.55 8.99
CA GLU A 334 18.59 0.43 10.06
C GLU A 334 17.15 0.75 9.60
N ASP A 335 16.99 1.54 8.53
CA ASP A 335 15.68 1.84 7.93
C ASP A 335 15.20 0.73 6.98
N ILE A 336 16.07 -0.21 6.60
CA ILE A 336 15.75 -1.33 5.70
C ILE A 336 15.21 -2.51 6.52
N VAL A 337 13.95 -2.38 6.94
CA VAL A 337 13.26 -3.37 7.77
C VAL A 337 11.86 -3.68 7.23
N THR A 338 11.46 -4.95 7.26
CA THR A 338 10.07 -5.34 6.98
C THR A 338 9.23 -5.06 8.21
N ASN A 339 8.38 -4.04 8.11
CA ASN A 339 7.57 -3.53 9.20
C ASN A 339 6.16 -4.12 9.28
N ALA A 340 5.58 -4.45 8.12
CA ALA A 340 4.23 -4.99 8.06
C ALA A 340 3.99 -5.84 6.83
N VAL A 341 3.06 -6.77 6.97
CA VAL A 341 2.50 -7.58 5.89
C VAL A 341 0.98 -7.49 5.92
N SER A 342 0.37 -7.44 4.74
CA SER A 342 -1.08 -7.53 4.55
C SER A 342 -1.40 -8.44 3.37
N THR A 343 -2.42 -9.26 3.55
CA THR A 343 -3.02 -10.15 2.57
C THR A 343 -4.38 -9.60 2.15
N ASN A 344 -4.66 -9.71 0.85
CA ASN A 344 -5.95 -9.36 0.24
C ASN A 344 -6.22 -10.37 -0.89
N ASP A 345 -7.14 -11.30 -0.64
CA ASP A 345 -7.27 -12.55 -1.39
C ASP A 345 -5.91 -13.24 -1.55
N LYS A 346 -5.51 -13.56 -2.78
CA LYS A 346 -4.21 -14.17 -3.11
C LYS A 346 -3.04 -13.18 -3.14
N ARG A 347 -3.29 -11.87 -3.03
CA ARG A 347 -2.27 -10.81 -3.14
C ARG A 347 -1.68 -10.52 -1.77
N VAL A 348 -0.38 -10.26 -1.74
CA VAL A 348 0.35 -9.93 -0.50
C VAL A 348 1.16 -8.66 -0.71
N PHE A 349 1.01 -7.71 0.21
CA PHE A 349 1.71 -6.44 0.23
C PHE A 349 2.55 -6.35 1.49
N VAL A 350 3.77 -5.85 1.34
CA VAL A 350 4.76 -5.79 2.40
C VAL A 350 5.31 -4.38 2.48
N ALA A 351 5.29 -3.79 3.67
CA ALA A 351 5.94 -2.51 3.97
C ALA A 351 7.37 -2.79 4.44
N ASN A 352 8.35 -2.33 3.67
CA ASN A 352 9.78 -2.59 3.84
C ASN A 352 10.57 -1.35 4.27
N GLY A 353 9.98 -0.52 5.15
CA GLY A 353 10.66 0.65 5.70
C GLY A 353 11.15 1.57 4.57
N GLY A 354 12.43 1.94 4.62
CA GLY A 354 13.08 2.73 3.59
C GLY A 354 12.97 2.12 2.19
N ALA A 355 13.01 0.80 2.04
CA ALA A 355 12.91 0.15 0.74
C ALA A 355 11.48 0.20 0.11
N GLY A 356 10.54 0.91 0.74
CA GLY A 356 9.20 1.15 0.21
C GLY A 356 8.28 -0.05 0.38
N ILE A 357 7.61 -0.46 -0.71
CA ILE A 357 6.69 -1.59 -0.71
C ILE A 357 7.12 -2.72 -1.64
N ALA A 358 6.75 -3.93 -1.30
CA ALA A 358 6.84 -5.09 -2.18
C ALA A 358 5.48 -5.76 -2.34
N ALA A 359 5.24 -6.29 -3.53
CA ALA A 359 4.04 -7.02 -3.89
C ALA A 359 4.39 -8.46 -4.29
N TYR A 360 3.55 -9.38 -3.84
CA TYR A 360 3.63 -10.81 -4.11
C TYR A 360 2.22 -11.36 -4.36
N GLN A 361 2.15 -12.58 -4.88
CA GLN A 361 0.89 -13.30 -4.98
C GLN A 361 1.07 -14.81 -4.79
N PHE A 362 0.06 -15.46 -4.23
CA PHE A 362 -0.09 -16.91 -4.33
C PHE A 362 -0.74 -17.28 -5.67
N ASP A 363 -0.21 -18.28 -6.35
CA ASP A 363 -0.88 -18.87 -7.52
C ASP A 363 -1.88 -19.95 -7.13
N THR A 364 -2.51 -20.58 -8.13
CA THR A 364 -3.51 -21.64 -7.94
C THR A 364 -2.94 -22.92 -7.32
N GLN A 365 -1.62 -23.08 -7.30
CA GLN A 365 -0.90 -24.18 -6.67
C GLN A 365 -0.31 -23.78 -5.31
N ASN A 366 -0.68 -22.59 -4.81
CA ASN A 366 -0.14 -21.96 -3.60
C ASN A 366 1.36 -21.67 -3.65
N ASN A 367 1.98 -21.57 -4.83
CA ASN A 367 3.34 -21.05 -4.90
C ASN A 367 3.32 -19.55 -4.65
N PHE A 368 4.22 -19.09 -3.79
CA PHE A 368 4.42 -17.68 -3.52
C PHE A 368 5.34 -17.07 -4.57
N ASN A 369 4.80 -16.13 -5.35
CA ASN A 369 5.47 -15.51 -6.50
C ASN A 369 5.67 -14.01 -6.25
N TYR A 370 6.82 -13.49 -6.69
CA TYR A 370 7.16 -12.07 -6.59
C TYR A 370 6.56 -11.30 -7.76
N ILE A 371 5.89 -10.19 -7.48
CA ILE A 371 5.34 -9.29 -8.50
C ILE A 371 6.32 -8.16 -8.79
N GLY A 372 6.86 -7.54 -7.74
CA GLY A 372 7.82 -6.45 -7.84
C GLY A 372 7.81 -5.58 -6.59
N SER A 373 8.68 -4.57 -6.57
CA SER A 373 8.79 -3.61 -5.48
C SER A 373 8.90 -2.19 -6.01
N ALA A 374 8.53 -1.23 -5.18
CA ALA A 374 8.67 0.19 -5.47
C ALA A 374 9.12 0.94 -4.22
N SER A 375 10.12 1.77 -4.38
CA SER A 375 10.59 2.73 -3.38
C SER A 375 9.78 4.02 -3.48
N PHE A 376 9.59 4.71 -2.36
CA PHE A 376 8.99 6.05 -2.33
C PHE A 376 10.04 7.18 -2.30
N ASN A 377 11.32 6.84 -2.49
CA ASN A 377 12.42 7.82 -2.46
C ASN A 377 12.31 8.92 -3.50
N ALA A 378 11.90 8.56 -4.71
CA ALA A 378 11.68 9.53 -5.78
C ALA A 378 10.49 10.48 -5.51
N ILE A 379 9.64 10.15 -4.53
CA ILE A 379 8.45 10.93 -4.18
C ILE A 379 8.73 11.80 -2.96
N ASP A 380 9.14 11.21 -1.83
CA ASP A 380 9.36 11.95 -0.58
C ASP A 380 10.33 11.29 0.43
N ASN A 381 11.04 10.22 0.04
CA ASN A 381 12.02 9.54 0.91
C ASN A 381 11.41 9.07 2.25
N SER A 382 10.14 8.69 2.24
CA SER A 382 9.41 8.25 3.42
C SER A 382 9.51 6.74 3.66
N SER A 383 9.66 6.35 4.93
CA SER A 383 9.78 4.94 5.36
C SER A 383 8.40 4.31 5.53
N SER A 384 8.16 3.19 4.86
CA SER A 384 6.91 2.43 4.93
C SER A 384 6.80 1.67 6.25
N ASN A 385 5.96 2.15 7.16
CA ASN A 385 5.80 1.61 8.51
C ASN A 385 4.64 0.62 8.63
N PHE A 386 3.63 0.76 7.78
CA PHE A 386 2.47 -0.14 7.78
C PHE A 386 1.82 -0.19 6.40
N VAL A 387 1.26 -1.34 6.05
CA VAL A 387 0.49 -1.54 4.82
C VAL A 387 -0.78 -2.34 5.11
N ILE A 388 -1.89 -1.95 4.49
CA ILE A 388 -3.10 -2.75 4.43
C ILE A 388 -3.68 -2.70 3.02
N SER A 389 -4.12 -3.85 2.52
CA SER A 389 -4.88 -3.93 1.28
C SER A 389 -6.29 -4.46 1.53
N ARG A 390 -7.27 -3.76 0.96
CA ARG A 390 -8.69 -4.11 0.98
C ARG A 390 -9.30 -3.73 -0.35
N ASP A 391 -10.13 -4.60 -0.89
CA ASP A 391 -10.73 -4.46 -2.22
C ASP A 391 -9.67 -4.09 -3.27
N ASN A 392 -9.83 -2.94 -3.94
CA ASN A 392 -8.92 -2.45 -4.97
C ASN A 392 -7.94 -1.39 -4.46
N TYR A 393 -7.74 -1.28 -3.14
CA TYR A 393 -6.80 -0.35 -2.54
C TYR A 393 -5.61 -1.03 -1.87
N VAL A 394 -4.51 -0.30 -1.82
CA VAL A 394 -3.41 -0.52 -0.90
C VAL A 394 -3.10 0.81 -0.21
N PHE A 395 -3.19 0.83 1.11
CA PHE A 395 -2.87 1.99 1.93
C PHE A 395 -1.53 1.78 2.62
N VAL A 396 -0.65 2.76 2.52
CA VAL A 396 0.69 2.69 3.13
C VAL A 396 0.88 3.88 4.05
N ALA A 397 1.03 3.61 5.36
CA ALA A 397 1.44 4.63 6.32
C ALA A 397 2.96 4.76 6.27
N THR A 398 3.47 5.93 5.90
CA THR A 398 4.90 6.16 5.66
C THR A 398 5.57 7.06 6.70
N GLY A 399 5.16 6.96 7.97
CA GLY A 399 5.76 7.72 9.06
C GLY A 399 5.70 9.23 8.81
N LYS A 400 6.84 9.85 8.46
CA LYS A 400 6.97 11.28 8.14
C LYS A 400 6.21 11.70 6.88
N GLY A 401 6.01 10.78 5.93
CA GLY A 401 5.31 11.05 4.66
C GLY A 401 3.78 10.99 4.76
N GLY A 402 3.23 10.59 5.91
CA GLY A 402 1.78 10.48 6.10
C GLY A 402 1.21 9.21 5.47
N LEU A 403 0.16 9.35 4.66
CA LEU A 403 -0.51 8.23 3.99
C LEU A 403 -0.26 8.26 2.48
N LYS A 404 0.05 7.10 1.88
CA LYS A 404 -0.06 6.85 0.44
C LYS A 404 -1.30 6.02 0.17
N ILE A 405 -2.12 6.46 -0.79
CA ILE A 405 -3.29 5.73 -1.26
C ILE A 405 -2.96 5.19 -2.65
N LEU A 406 -2.85 3.88 -2.77
CA LEU A 406 -2.61 3.20 -4.03
C LEU A 406 -3.87 2.48 -4.49
N LYS A 407 -4.07 2.44 -5.81
CA LYS A 407 -5.10 1.69 -6.50
C LYS A 407 -4.49 0.48 -7.19
N LEU A 408 -5.18 -0.65 -7.09
CA LEU A 408 -4.91 -1.84 -7.88
C LEU A 408 -5.52 -1.68 -9.27
N ILE A 409 -4.69 -1.86 -10.29
CA ILE A 409 -5.11 -1.91 -11.69
C ILE A 409 -5.10 -3.36 -12.11
N ASP A 410 -6.28 -3.94 -12.33
CA ASP A 410 -6.39 -5.31 -12.78
C ASP A 410 -5.91 -5.45 -14.23
N LEU A 411 -4.84 -6.22 -14.41
CA LEU A 411 -4.27 -6.57 -15.71
C LEU A 411 -4.70 -7.97 -16.14
N LYS A 412 -5.58 -8.62 -15.37
CA LYS A 412 -6.27 -9.82 -15.79
C LYS A 412 -7.68 -9.43 -16.25
N PRO A 413 -7.96 -9.46 -17.55
CA PRO A 413 -9.30 -9.19 -18.03
C PRO A 413 -10.30 -10.19 -17.43
N THR A 414 -11.51 -9.75 -17.10
CA THR A 414 -12.68 -10.63 -17.07
C THR A 414 -12.93 -11.11 -18.50
N THR A 415 -12.22 -12.16 -18.92
CA THR A 415 -12.26 -12.84 -20.22
C THR A 415 -13.07 -12.10 -21.32
N PRO A 416 -12.46 -11.19 -22.09
CA PRO A 416 -13.04 -10.83 -23.37
C PRO A 416 -13.00 -12.08 -24.25
N SER A 417 -14.15 -12.47 -24.78
CA SER A 417 -14.21 -13.50 -25.80
C SER A 417 -13.40 -13.02 -27.01
N CYS A 418 -12.25 -13.65 -27.29
CA CYS A 418 -11.57 -13.43 -28.56
C CYS A 418 -12.60 -13.64 -29.70
N ASN A 419 -12.55 -12.83 -30.76
CA ASN A 419 -13.40 -13.05 -31.92
C ASN A 419 -12.82 -14.17 -32.82
N GLY A 420 -12.64 -15.37 -32.25
CA GLY A 420 -12.09 -16.55 -32.93
C GLY A 420 -11.03 -17.31 -32.12
N THR A 421 -10.60 -18.45 -32.66
CA THR A 421 -9.44 -19.21 -32.14
C THR A 421 -8.19 -18.74 -32.88
N TYR A 422 -7.29 -18.03 -32.21
CA TYR A 422 -6.04 -17.54 -32.80
C TYR A 422 -4.84 -18.41 -32.37
N PRO A 423 -3.83 -18.59 -33.24
CA PRO A 423 -2.63 -19.36 -32.90
C PRO A 423 -1.74 -18.63 -31.89
N ALA A 424 -0.86 -19.36 -31.21
CA ALA A 424 0.20 -18.76 -30.38
C ALA A 424 1.26 -18.05 -31.24
N PHE A 425 1.94 -17.05 -30.67
CA PHE A 425 2.99 -16.32 -31.37
C PHE A 425 4.32 -17.07 -31.32
N THR A 426 4.87 -17.40 -32.50
CA THR A 426 6.12 -18.17 -32.63
C THR A 426 7.34 -17.32 -33.00
N GLY A 427 7.16 -16.03 -33.24
CA GLY A 427 8.25 -15.12 -33.60
C GLY A 427 9.16 -14.76 -32.43
N SER A 428 10.25 -14.04 -32.74
CA SER A 428 11.15 -13.48 -31.73
C SER A 428 10.49 -12.31 -31.00
N THR A 429 10.73 -12.21 -29.69
CA THR A 429 10.31 -11.08 -28.85
C THR A 429 11.45 -10.11 -28.53
N GLN A 430 12.66 -10.34 -29.06
CA GLN A 430 13.85 -9.52 -28.75
C GLN A 430 13.98 -8.29 -29.66
N GLY A 431 13.48 -8.37 -30.89
CA GLY A 431 13.51 -7.28 -31.86
C GLY A 431 12.16 -6.59 -32.04
N ASP A 432 12.09 -5.64 -32.97
CA ASP A 432 10.85 -4.96 -33.32
C ASP A 432 9.85 -5.94 -33.93
N LEU A 433 8.59 -5.89 -33.46
CA LEU A 433 7.48 -6.58 -34.12
C LEU A 433 6.93 -5.67 -35.22
N ASN A 434 7.10 -6.06 -36.48
CA ASN A 434 6.55 -5.35 -37.63
C ASN A 434 5.41 -6.16 -38.28
N VAL A 435 4.18 -5.71 -38.09
CA VAL A 435 2.98 -6.35 -38.66
C VAL A 435 2.69 -5.78 -40.05
N ASN A 436 3.35 -6.34 -41.06
CA ASN A 436 3.24 -5.90 -42.46
C ASN A 436 2.20 -6.67 -43.29
N ASN A 437 1.65 -7.75 -42.72
CA ASN A 437 0.55 -8.56 -43.25
C ASN A 437 -0.49 -8.72 -42.15
N GLU A 438 -1.73 -9.07 -42.51
CA GLU A 438 -2.76 -9.36 -41.51
C GLU A 438 -2.31 -10.50 -40.59
N ALA A 439 -2.47 -10.33 -39.28
CA ALA A 439 -2.01 -11.31 -38.29
C ALA A 439 -2.95 -11.36 -37.08
N SER A 440 -3.11 -12.54 -36.49
CA SER A 440 -3.91 -12.75 -35.29
C SER A 440 -3.23 -13.74 -34.36
N TYR A 441 -3.09 -13.41 -33.07
CA TYR A 441 -2.49 -14.31 -32.08
C TYR A 441 -3.29 -14.35 -30.78
N SER A 442 -3.20 -15.48 -30.07
CA SER A 442 -3.69 -15.63 -28.69
C SER A 442 -2.55 -16.12 -27.80
N ASP A 443 -1.96 -15.23 -26.99
CA ASP A 443 -0.76 -15.53 -26.22
C ASP A 443 -0.51 -14.52 -25.07
N THR A 444 0.47 -14.84 -24.23
CA THR A 444 1.04 -13.98 -23.20
C THR A 444 2.52 -13.74 -23.54
N LYS A 445 2.84 -12.54 -24.05
CA LYS A 445 4.22 -12.20 -24.49
C LYS A 445 4.68 -10.84 -24.01
N THR A 446 5.99 -10.75 -23.76
CA THR A 446 6.71 -9.50 -23.51
C THR A 446 7.71 -9.26 -24.64
N PHE A 447 7.54 -8.17 -25.38
CA PHE A 447 8.45 -7.69 -26.42
C PHE A 447 9.47 -6.72 -25.84
N ALA A 448 10.75 -6.92 -26.12
CA ALA A 448 11.84 -6.09 -25.64
C ALA A 448 11.95 -4.74 -26.38
N SER A 449 11.43 -4.68 -27.62
CA SER A 449 11.58 -3.54 -28.53
C SER A 449 10.22 -3.00 -29.00
N ASN A 450 10.21 -2.17 -30.05
CA ASN A 450 9.02 -1.47 -30.55
C ASN A 450 8.04 -2.42 -31.26
N VAL A 451 6.80 -1.97 -31.39
CA VAL A 451 5.77 -2.65 -32.19
C VAL A 451 5.21 -1.70 -33.23
N ASN A 452 5.28 -2.07 -34.51
CA ASN A 452 4.77 -1.28 -35.63
C ASN A 452 3.70 -2.08 -36.37
N ILE A 453 2.49 -1.50 -36.46
CA ILE A 453 1.31 -2.14 -37.04
C ILE A 453 0.95 -1.43 -38.34
N ASN A 454 1.12 -2.14 -39.45
CA ASN A 454 0.87 -1.64 -40.81
C ASN A 454 -0.28 -2.36 -41.53
N ARG A 455 -0.91 -3.34 -40.88
CA ARG A 455 -2.06 -4.12 -41.36
C ARG A 455 -2.92 -4.53 -40.17
N ASN A 456 -4.07 -5.15 -40.44
CA ASN A 456 -4.97 -5.63 -39.40
C ASN A 456 -4.24 -6.59 -38.45
N PHE A 457 -4.32 -6.30 -37.16
CA PHE A 457 -3.65 -7.07 -36.12
C PHE A 457 -4.62 -7.38 -34.99
N ASN A 458 -4.79 -8.66 -34.65
CA ASN A 458 -5.56 -9.08 -33.49
C ASN A 458 -4.62 -9.73 -32.46
N TRP A 459 -4.71 -9.29 -31.21
CA TRP A 459 -4.03 -9.95 -30.10
C TRP A 459 -5.04 -10.30 -29.02
N CYS A 460 -5.07 -11.56 -28.62
CA CYS A 460 -5.84 -12.03 -27.47
C CYS A 460 -4.91 -12.49 -26.35
N GLY A 461 -5.18 -12.10 -25.11
CA GLY A 461 -4.32 -12.42 -23.95
C GLY A 461 -3.52 -11.21 -23.46
N THR A 462 -2.26 -11.41 -23.11
CA THR A 462 -1.41 -10.36 -22.51
C THR A 462 -0.29 -9.95 -23.46
N LEU A 463 -0.18 -8.64 -23.71
CA LEU A 463 0.84 -8.04 -24.56
C LEU A 463 1.62 -6.98 -23.79
N ASN A 464 2.84 -7.32 -23.39
CA ASN A 464 3.75 -6.40 -22.71
C ASN A 464 4.81 -5.90 -23.70
N ILE A 465 5.11 -4.60 -23.68
CA ILE A 465 6.03 -3.96 -24.64
C ILE A 465 6.98 -3.04 -23.87
N ASN A 466 8.25 -3.43 -23.83
CA ASN A 466 9.34 -2.70 -23.18
C ASN A 466 10.05 -1.70 -24.11
N GLY A 467 9.66 -1.66 -25.39
CA GLY A 467 10.14 -0.70 -26.37
C GLY A 467 9.72 0.75 -26.08
N ASN A 468 10.23 1.66 -26.91
CA ASN A 468 9.98 3.09 -26.78
C ASN A 468 8.64 3.53 -27.37
N SER A 469 8.11 2.76 -28.32
CA SER A 469 6.86 3.10 -29.00
C SER A 469 6.08 1.89 -29.50
N VAL A 470 4.76 2.04 -29.50
CA VAL A 470 3.81 1.26 -30.29
C VAL A 470 3.19 2.17 -31.33
N ASN A 471 3.34 1.85 -32.61
CA ASN A 471 2.88 2.67 -33.71
C ASN A 471 1.80 1.94 -34.50
N ILE A 472 0.56 2.42 -34.47
CA ILE A 472 -0.55 1.93 -35.30
C ILE A 472 -0.62 2.79 -36.55
N ASN A 473 0.23 2.46 -37.53
CA ASN A 473 0.42 3.26 -38.75
C ASN A 473 -0.74 3.13 -39.72
N SER A 474 -1.25 1.91 -39.91
CA SER A 474 -2.40 1.60 -40.78
C SER A 474 -3.08 0.30 -40.37
N GLY A 475 -4.31 0.09 -40.85
CA GLY A 475 -5.13 -1.05 -40.45
C GLY A 475 -5.76 -0.87 -39.07
N VAL A 476 -6.33 -1.96 -38.54
CA VAL A 476 -6.98 -2.00 -37.23
C VAL A 476 -6.18 -2.88 -36.28
N PHE A 477 -5.77 -2.33 -35.13
CA PHE A 477 -5.25 -3.13 -34.02
C PHE A 477 -6.37 -3.43 -33.01
N ASN A 478 -6.76 -4.69 -32.88
CA ASN A 478 -7.67 -5.16 -31.85
C ASN A 478 -6.90 -5.87 -30.75
N MET A 479 -6.94 -5.30 -29.54
CA MET A 479 -6.35 -5.87 -28.33
C MET A 479 -7.47 -6.40 -27.45
N TYR A 480 -7.59 -7.73 -27.35
CA TYR A 480 -8.52 -8.43 -26.46
C TYR A 480 -7.75 -8.95 -25.26
N GLY A 481 -7.71 -8.17 -24.19
CA GLY A 481 -7.07 -8.59 -22.96
C GLY A 481 -6.28 -7.47 -22.31
N SER A 482 -5.04 -7.76 -21.89
CA SER A 482 -4.21 -6.79 -21.19
C SER A 482 -2.99 -6.32 -21.97
N ILE A 483 -2.80 -5.01 -22.05
CA ILE A 483 -1.64 -4.40 -22.70
C ILE A 483 -0.86 -3.53 -21.70
N ALA A 484 0.44 -3.75 -21.59
CA ALA A 484 1.31 -2.90 -20.78
C ALA A 484 2.42 -2.33 -21.64
N LEU A 485 2.49 -1.00 -21.72
CA LEU A 485 3.48 -0.27 -22.50
C LEU A 485 4.42 0.46 -21.55
N LYS A 486 5.73 0.24 -21.69
CA LYS A 486 6.72 0.99 -20.92
C LYS A 486 6.68 2.48 -21.27
N GLN A 487 6.57 2.80 -22.55
CA GLN A 487 6.66 4.17 -23.07
C GLN A 487 5.39 4.53 -23.86
N ASN A 488 5.52 4.91 -25.13
CA ASN A 488 4.50 5.67 -25.84
C ASN A 488 3.64 4.81 -26.77
N ILE A 489 2.43 5.29 -27.07
CA ILE A 489 1.60 4.77 -28.16
C ILE A 489 1.16 5.89 -29.11
N ASN A 490 1.33 5.64 -30.42
CA ASN A 490 0.94 6.54 -31.49
C ASN A 490 -0.14 5.88 -32.35
N VAL A 491 -1.35 6.41 -32.32
CA VAL A 491 -2.52 5.89 -33.04
C VAL A 491 -2.74 6.73 -34.30
N ASN A 492 -2.19 6.29 -35.45
CA ASN A 492 -2.38 6.95 -36.75
C ASN A 492 -3.62 6.42 -37.50
N SER A 493 -4.01 5.17 -37.22
CA SER A 493 -5.21 4.52 -37.76
C SER A 493 -6.15 4.09 -36.62
N THR A 494 -6.58 2.83 -36.53
CA THR A 494 -7.55 2.42 -35.49
C THR A 494 -6.95 1.45 -34.48
N MET A 495 -7.16 1.73 -33.19
CA MET A 495 -6.93 0.80 -32.10
C MET A 495 -8.21 0.58 -31.31
N ASN A 496 -8.57 -0.68 -31.08
CA ASN A 496 -9.63 -1.09 -30.17
C ASN A 496 -9.01 -1.87 -29.01
N LEU A 497 -9.05 -1.30 -27.81
CA LEU A 497 -8.70 -1.97 -26.57
C LEU A 497 -9.97 -2.52 -25.93
N VAL A 498 -10.08 -3.84 -25.83
CA VAL A 498 -11.14 -4.55 -25.12
C VAL A 498 -10.50 -5.29 -23.95
N GLY A 499 -10.48 -4.65 -22.78
CA GLY A 499 -9.83 -5.16 -21.57
C GLY A 499 -9.11 -4.06 -20.79
N SER A 500 -7.86 -4.29 -20.39
CA SER A 500 -7.10 -3.39 -19.51
C SER A 500 -5.81 -2.92 -20.15
N GLY A 501 -5.50 -1.63 -20.03
CA GLY A 501 -4.28 -1.04 -20.57
C GLY A 501 -3.53 -0.22 -19.55
N VAL A 502 -2.20 -0.33 -19.53
CA VAL A 502 -1.32 0.61 -18.82
C VAL A 502 -0.27 1.17 -19.77
N ILE A 503 -0.04 2.48 -19.72
CA ILE A 503 0.91 3.20 -20.56
C ILE A 503 1.82 4.04 -19.66
N GLY A 504 3.11 3.70 -19.55
CA GLY A 504 4.06 4.47 -18.75
C GLY A 504 4.40 5.84 -19.38
N GLY A 505 4.50 5.90 -20.71
CA GLY A 505 4.73 7.13 -21.47
C GLY A 505 3.42 7.86 -21.81
N THR A 506 3.30 8.39 -23.03
CA THR A 506 2.11 9.11 -23.50
C THR A 506 1.30 8.31 -24.51
N PHE A 507 0.04 8.70 -24.70
CA PHE A 507 -0.70 8.35 -25.91
C PHE A 507 -0.87 9.58 -26.82
N THR A 508 -0.78 9.35 -28.12
CA THR A 508 -1.12 10.34 -29.16
C THR A 508 -2.12 9.71 -30.12
N VAL A 509 -3.34 10.25 -30.16
CA VAL A 509 -4.36 9.91 -31.17
C VAL A 509 -4.26 10.93 -32.29
N ASN A 510 -3.64 10.59 -33.41
CA ASN A 510 -3.42 11.52 -34.53
C ASN A 510 -4.72 11.84 -35.27
N GLY A 511 -4.72 12.82 -36.19
CA GLY A 511 -5.95 13.40 -36.76
C GLY A 511 -6.90 12.39 -37.42
N SER A 512 -6.37 11.36 -38.09
CA SER A 512 -7.14 10.22 -38.65
C SER A 512 -7.31 9.06 -37.67
N GLY A 513 -6.68 9.15 -36.49
CA GLY A 513 -6.60 8.10 -35.50
C GLY A 513 -7.91 7.92 -34.73
N ILE A 514 -8.22 6.67 -34.41
CA ILE A 514 -9.33 6.29 -33.54
C ILE A 514 -8.80 5.36 -32.44
N LEU A 515 -8.96 5.76 -31.18
CA LEU A 515 -8.69 4.92 -30.02
C LEU A 515 -10.01 4.61 -29.30
N SER A 516 -10.47 3.37 -29.40
CA SER A 516 -11.64 2.88 -28.67
C SER A 516 -11.18 2.10 -27.45
N VAL A 517 -11.69 2.44 -26.27
CA VAL A 517 -11.41 1.74 -25.01
C VAL A 517 -12.72 1.17 -24.48
N THR A 518 -12.82 -0.16 -24.45
CA THR A 518 -13.86 -0.93 -23.78
C THR A 518 -13.22 -1.65 -22.59
N GLY A 519 -13.39 -1.12 -21.38
CA GLY A 519 -12.69 -1.57 -20.17
C GLY A 519 -11.90 -0.44 -19.51
N SER A 520 -10.61 -0.64 -19.25
CA SER A 520 -9.78 0.34 -18.53
C SER A 520 -8.49 0.70 -19.26
N LEU A 521 -8.08 1.97 -19.17
CA LEU A 521 -6.78 2.44 -19.65
C LEU A 521 -6.21 3.46 -18.66
N SER A 522 -5.01 3.20 -18.12
CA SER A 522 -4.29 4.15 -17.26
C SER A 522 -2.99 4.60 -17.91
N GLN A 523 -2.74 5.90 -17.94
CA GLN A 523 -1.55 6.48 -18.55
C GLN A 523 -0.82 7.40 -17.59
N GLY A 524 0.52 7.31 -17.59
CA GLY A 524 1.44 8.18 -16.88
C GLY A 524 1.99 7.51 -15.62
N THR A 525 3.24 7.80 -15.29
CA THR A 525 3.91 7.29 -14.09
C THR A 525 3.90 8.32 -12.97
N VAL A 526 4.13 7.87 -11.74
CA VAL A 526 4.42 8.76 -10.62
C VAL A 526 5.54 9.75 -10.99
N VAL A 527 5.52 10.94 -10.37
CA VAL A 527 6.49 12.04 -10.53
C VAL A 527 6.61 12.66 -11.94
N SER A 528 5.97 12.11 -12.97
CA SER A 528 6.07 12.57 -14.35
C SER A 528 4.70 12.98 -14.92
N LYS A 529 4.55 14.27 -15.25
CA LYS A 529 3.34 14.80 -15.88
C LYS A 529 3.55 15.01 -17.38
N SER A 530 3.75 13.91 -18.11
CA SER A 530 3.84 13.94 -19.57
C SER A 530 2.49 14.30 -20.20
N THR A 531 2.52 14.93 -21.38
CA THR A 531 1.29 15.37 -22.08
C THR A 531 0.89 14.37 -23.14
N SER A 532 -0.32 13.82 -23.01
CA SER A 532 -0.98 13.02 -24.03
C SER A 532 -1.88 13.89 -24.91
N PHE A 533 -2.07 13.48 -26.17
CA PHE A 533 -2.74 14.30 -27.19
C PHE A 533 -3.89 13.54 -27.87
N ILE A 534 -5.01 14.23 -28.06
CA ILE A 534 -6.14 13.78 -28.87
C ILE A 534 -6.35 14.78 -30.01
N ASN A 535 -5.91 14.39 -31.21
CA ASN A 535 -6.10 15.11 -32.47
C ASN A 535 -7.21 14.47 -33.33
N GLY A 536 -7.40 13.15 -33.20
CA GLY A 536 -8.45 12.36 -33.85
C GLY A 536 -9.61 12.08 -32.91
N LYS A 537 -10.02 10.81 -32.79
CA LYS A 537 -11.17 10.38 -31.98
C LYS A 537 -10.79 9.40 -30.88
N MET A 538 -11.27 9.64 -29.66
CA MET A 538 -11.27 8.67 -28.57
C MET A 538 -12.71 8.29 -28.21
N VAL A 539 -12.99 6.99 -28.10
CA VAL A 539 -14.28 6.45 -27.66
C VAL A 539 -14.06 5.67 -26.37
N ILE A 540 -14.89 5.92 -25.35
CA ILE A 540 -14.73 5.33 -24.02
C ILE A 540 -16.00 4.62 -23.59
N ASP A 541 -15.91 3.30 -23.45
CA ASP A 541 -16.86 2.41 -22.77
C ASP A 541 -16.17 1.80 -21.54
N GLY A 542 -16.14 2.54 -20.43
CA GLY A 542 -15.35 2.18 -19.24
C GLY A 542 -14.56 3.35 -18.69
N GLU A 543 -13.33 3.13 -18.21
CA GLU A 543 -12.55 4.14 -17.50
C GLU A 543 -11.19 4.41 -18.17
N VAL A 544 -10.93 5.68 -18.51
CA VAL A 544 -9.60 6.16 -18.90
C VAL A 544 -9.09 7.10 -17.82
N VAL A 545 -7.89 6.83 -17.29
CA VAL A 545 -7.21 7.66 -16.30
C VAL A 545 -5.90 8.18 -16.89
N VAL A 546 -5.75 9.49 -16.89
CA VAL A 546 -4.56 10.21 -17.35
C VAL A 546 -3.91 10.84 -16.12
N TYR A 547 -2.85 10.22 -15.62
CA TYR A 547 -2.05 10.75 -14.52
C TYR A 547 -1.17 11.93 -14.93
N GLY A 548 -0.93 12.09 -16.24
CA GLY A 548 -0.26 13.25 -16.83
C GLY A 548 -1.20 14.37 -17.25
N ASN A 549 -0.74 15.20 -18.18
CA ASN A 549 -1.54 16.24 -18.81
C ASN A 549 -2.30 15.69 -20.02
N LEU A 550 -3.43 16.29 -20.35
CA LEU A 550 -4.21 15.96 -21.54
C LEU A 550 -4.49 17.21 -22.37
N THR A 551 -4.14 17.15 -23.66
CA THR A 551 -4.51 18.16 -24.65
C THR A 551 -5.45 17.55 -25.69
N ILE A 552 -6.66 18.08 -25.78
CA ILE A 552 -7.63 17.80 -26.84
C ILE A 552 -7.58 18.97 -27.82
N ASN A 553 -6.98 18.75 -28.99
CA ASN A 553 -6.82 19.81 -29.99
C ASN A 553 -8.13 20.09 -30.74
N GLY A 554 -8.17 21.16 -31.54
CA GLY A 554 -9.40 21.63 -32.19
C GLY A 554 -10.17 20.60 -33.03
N SER A 555 -9.45 19.65 -33.66
CA SER A 555 -10.06 18.53 -34.41
C SER A 555 -10.39 17.31 -33.54
N GLY A 556 -9.89 17.29 -32.30
CA GLY A 556 -10.01 16.19 -31.36
C GLY A 556 -11.45 15.95 -30.91
N LYS A 557 -11.81 14.69 -30.75
CA LYS A 557 -13.15 14.25 -30.31
C LYS A 557 -13.03 13.21 -29.20
N VAL A 558 -13.77 13.42 -28.12
CA VAL A 558 -13.96 12.43 -27.05
C VAL A 558 -15.44 12.07 -26.97
N GLU A 559 -15.75 10.78 -27.06
CA GLU A 559 -17.11 10.24 -27.01
C GLU A 559 -17.23 9.22 -25.88
N PHE A 560 -18.15 9.47 -24.96
CA PHE A 560 -18.50 8.53 -23.90
C PHE A 560 -19.62 7.62 -24.39
N ALA A 561 -19.38 6.31 -24.39
CA ALA A 561 -20.34 5.33 -24.89
C ALA A 561 -21.61 5.24 -24.02
N ASN A 562 -21.48 5.50 -22.71
CA ASN A 562 -22.60 5.50 -21.76
C ASN A 562 -22.30 6.37 -20.54
N SER A 563 -23.30 6.55 -19.67
CA SER A 563 -23.22 7.39 -18.47
C SER A 563 -22.28 6.88 -17.38
N LYS A 564 -21.79 5.63 -17.47
CA LYS A 564 -20.81 5.06 -16.54
C LYS A 564 -19.37 5.26 -17.03
N SER A 565 -19.18 5.65 -18.29
CA SER A 565 -17.86 5.91 -18.84
C SER A 565 -17.20 7.12 -18.18
N LYS A 566 -15.90 7.05 -17.94
CA LYS A 566 -15.11 8.06 -17.24
C LYS A 566 -13.82 8.38 -17.99
N LEU A 567 -13.48 9.67 -18.04
CA LEU A 567 -12.16 10.17 -18.41
C LEU A 567 -11.69 11.08 -17.28
N ILE A 568 -10.63 10.67 -16.60
CA ILE A 568 -10.11 11.32 -15.40
C ILE A 568 -8.71 11.84 -15.70
N VAL A 569 -8.41 13.10 -15.38
CA VAL A 569 -7.13 13.75 -15.64
C VAL A 569 -6.57 14.34 -14.34
N TYR A 570 -5.39 13.90 -13.91
CA TYR A 570 -4.69 14.40 -12.70
C TYR A 570 -3.69 15.53 -12.99
N GLY A 571 -3.39 15.77 -14.26
CA GLY A 571 -2.59 16.90 -14.70
C GLY A 571 -3.44 18.05 -15.26
N SER A 572 -2.79 18.91 -16.02
CA SER A 572 -3.44 19.98 -16.75
C SER A 572 -4.32 19.43 -17.87
N LEU A 573 -5.53 19.97 -17.99
CA LEU A 573 -6.46 19.69 -19.08
C LEU A 573 -6.59 20.92 -19.99
N THR A 574 -6.17 20.80 -21.24
CA THR A 574 -6.42 21.78 -22.30
C THR A 574 -7.41 21.18 -23.29
N ASN A 575 -8.57 21.79 -23.48
CA ASN A 575 -9.58 21.30 -24.40
C ASN A 575 -10.03 22.38 -25.39
N TRP A 576 -9.70 22.19 -26.67
CA TRP A 576 -10.17 22.98 -27.80
C TRP A 576 -11.06 22.15 -28.75
N GLY A 577 -11.23 20.86 -28.49
CA GLY A 577 -12.00 19.94 -29.30
C GLY A 577 -13.45 19.77 -28.83
N SER A 578 -14.04 18.63 -29.20
CA SER A 578 -15.42 18.29 -28.85
C SER A 578 -15.50 17.11 -27.88
N VAL A 579 -16.40 17.22 -26.90
CA VAL A 579 -16.71 16.17 -25.92
C VAL A 579 -18.21 15.89 -26.00
N THR A 580 -18.59 14.62 -26.11
CA THR A 580 -19.99 14.21 -26.31
C THR A 580 -20.39 13.09 -25.36
N ASN A 581 -21.66 13.08 -24.94
CA ASN A 581 -22.29 12.04 -24.09
C ASN A 581 -21.68 11.86 -22.69
N GLY A 582 -20.86 12.80 -22.21
CA GLY A 582 -20.24 12.75 -20.88
C GLY A 582 -19.38 13.97 -20.58
N THR A 583 -18.67 13.92 -19.46
CA THR A 583 -17.80 15.01 -18.98
C THR A 583 -16.44 14.46 -18.58
N ILE A 584 -15.41 15.27 -18.75
CA ILE A 584 -14.05 14.96 -18.27
C ILE A 584 -13.93 15.43 -16.83
N THR A 585 -13.48 14.54 -15.94
CA THR A 585 -13.17 14.88 -14.56
C THR A 585 -11.70 15.28 -14.46
N GLN A 586 -11.43 16.53 -14.07
CA GLN A 586 -10.09 16.96 -13.73
C GLN A 586 -9.91 16.92 -12.21
N VAL A 587 -8.96 16.12 -11.73
CA VAL A 587 -8.52 16.09 -10.33
C VAL A 587 -7.50 17.22 -10.16
N LYS A 588 -7.70 18.09 -9.17
CA LYS A 588 -6.88 19.27 -8.93
C LYS A 588 -5.99 19.11 -7.72
#